data_AF-A0A2S7UUZ5-F1
#
_entry.id   AF-A0A2S7UUZ5-F1
#
_cell.length_a   1.000
_cell.length_b   1.000
_cell.length_c   1.000
_cell.angle_alpha   90.00
_cell.angle_beta   90.00
_cell.angle_gamma   90.00
#
_symmetry.space_group_name_H-M   'P 1'
#
loop_
_entity.id
_entity.type
_entity.pdbx_description
1 polymer ?
#
loop_
_entity_poly.entity_id
_entity_poly.type
_entity_poly.pdbx_seq_one_letter_code
_entity_poly.pdbx_strand_id
1 'polypeptide(L)' 'MDWLTIIGFVLIVEGLMPLLFPKQWHNYVQKLALEPLSTIRIVGGVLFVLGSLLLVFR' A
#
# COMPACT_ATOMS: atom_id res chain seq x y z
N MET A 1 -19.72 -6.17 -8.69
CA MET A 1 -18.66 -5.32 -9.24
C MET A 1 -17.71 -6.19 -10.00
N ASP A 2 -17.41 -5.85 -11.24
CA ASP A 2 -16.45 -6.62 -12.03
C ASP A 2 -15.06 -6.51 -11.38
N TRP A 3 -14.32 -7.62 -11.36
CA TRP A 3 -12.97 -7.66 -10.75
C TRP A 3 -12.06 -6.56 -11.32
N LEU A 4 -12.25 -6.24 -12.62
CA LEU A 4 -11.55 -5.20 -13.34
C LEU A 4 -11.81 -3.81 -12.75
N THR A 5 -13.03 -3.54 -12.30
CA THR A 5 -13.41 -2.27 -11.65
C THR A 5 -12.71 -2.12 -10.31
N ILE A 6 -12.62 -3.19 -9.52
CA ILE A 6 -11.95 -3.18 -8.21
C ILE A 6 -10.46 -2.88 -8.38
N ILE A 7 -9.80 -3.58 -9.32
CA ILE A 7 -8.38 -3.34 -9.62
C ILE A 7 -8.17 -1.93 -10.19
N GLY A 8 -9.08 -1.45 -11.05
CA GLY A 8 -9.02 -0.08 -11.56
C GLY A 8 -9.01 0.95 -10.43
N PHE A 9 -9.88 0.79 -9.43
CA PHE A 9 -9.90 1.67 -8.25
C PHE A 9 -8.62 1.58 -7.43
N VAL A 10 -8.09 0.37 -7.18
CA VAL A 10 -6.82 0.19 -6.44
C VAL A 10 -5.68 0.91 -7.16
N LEU A 11 -5.57 0.78 -8.48
CA LEU A 11 -4.53 1.45 -9.27
C LEU A 11 -4.65 2.98 -9.25
N ILE A 12 -5.87 3.51 -9.30
CA ILE A 12 -6.12 4.95 -9.21
C ILE A 12 -5.67 5.48 -7.84
N VAL A 13 -6.02 4.78 -6.76
CA VAL A 13 -5.65 5.18 -5.39
C VAL A 13 -4.14 5.08 -5.16
N GLU A 14 -3.51 3.99 -5.60
CA GLU A 14 -2.05 3.80 -5.49
C GLU A 14 -1.28 4.83 -6.35
N GLY A 15 -1.78 5.17 -7.54
CA GLY A 15 -1.16 6.15 -8.44
C GLY A 15 -1.35 7.61 -8.02
N LEU A 16 -2.28 7.90 -7.11
CA LEU A 16 -2.68 9.26 -6.74
C LEU A 16 -1.54 10.03 -6.04
N MET A 17 -0.86 9.40 -5.07
CA MET A 17 0.26 10.02 -4.34
C MET A 17 1.45 10.38 -5.23
N PRO A 18 2.00 9.46 -6.07
CA PRO A 18 3.11 9.81 -6.95
C PRO A 18 2.73 10.85 -8.02
N LEU A 19 1.47 10.87 -8.46
CA LEU A 19 1.00 11.82 -9.48
C LEU A 19 0.83 13.24 -8.92
N LEU A 20 0.18 13.39 -7.76
CA LEU A 20 -0.11 14.71 -7.18
C LEU A 20 1.04 15.27 -6.33
N PHE A 21 1.78 14.40 -5.64
CA PHE A 21 2.80 14.79 -4.66
C PHE A 21 4.13 14.06 -4.88
N PRO A 22 4.76 14.21 -6.06
CA PRO A 22 5.93 13.41 -6.45
C PRO A 22 7.13 13.59 -5.51
N LYS A 23 7.35 14.80 -4.98
CA LYS A 23 8.47 15.08 -4.05
C LYS A 23 8.26 14.43 -2.69
N GLN A 24 7.04 14.52 -2.15
CA GLN A 24 6.69 13.93 -0.86
C GLN A 24 6.75 12.40 -0.94
N TRP A 25 6.20 11.84 -2.03
CA TRP A 25 6.28 10.42 -2.33
C TRP A 25 7.72 9.94 -2.43
N HIS A 26 8.56 10.62 -3.22
CA HIS A 26 9.98 10.27 -3.36
C HIS A 26 10.72 10.25 -2.02
N ASN A 27 10.56 11.30 -1.21
CA ASN A 27 11.19 11.38 0.11
C ASN A 27 10.67 10.29 1.05
N TYR A 28 9.39 9.94 0.97
CA TYR A 28 8.81 8.84 1.75
C TYR A 28 9.42 7.48 1.36
N VAL A 29 9.50 7.19 0.07
CA VAL A 29 10.11 5.95 -0.44
C VAL A 29 11.59 5.86 -0.04
N GLN A 30 12.33 6.97 -0.10
CA GLN A 30 13.72 7.01 0.36
C GLN A 30 13.86 6.69 1.85
N LYS A 31 13.01 7.27 2.70
CA LYS A 31 13.00 6.94 4.14
C LYS A 31 12.68 5.47 4.35
N LEU A 32 11.67 4.95 3.65
CA LEU A 32 11.27 3.54 3.75
C LEU A 32 12.40 2.60 3.31
N ALA A 33 13.18 2.96 2.30
CA ALA A 33 14.33 2.18 1.85
C ALA A 33 15.49 2.14 2.86
N LEU A 34 15.56 3.12 3.78
CA LEU A 34 16.56 3.18 4.85
C LEU A 34 16.10 2.46 6.13
N GLU A 35 14.81 2.16 6.26
CA GLU A 35 14.28 1.41 7.40
C GLU A 35 14.80 -0.04 7.41
N PRO A 36 15.04 -0.62 8.61
CA PRO A 36 15.47 -2.00 8.71
C PRO A 36 14.41 -2.95 8.18
N LEU A 37 14.86 -4.04 7.53
CA LEU A 37 13.97 -5.03 6.91
C LEU A 37 12.98 -5.67 7.90
N SER A 38 13.32 -5.72 9.20
CA SER A 38 12.41 -6.17 10.26
C SER A 38 11.17 -5.28 10.36
N THR A 39 11.34 -3.96 10.33
CA THR A 39 10.22 -2.99 10.37
C THR A 39 9.33 -3.16 9.14
N ILE A 40 9.92 -3.25 7.94
CA ILE A 40 9.17 -3.45 6.69
C ILE A 40 8.37 -4.75 6.74
N ARG A 41 8.95 -5.84 7.27
CA ARG A 41 8.25 -7.12 7.45
C ARG A 41 7.10 -7.04 8.44
N ILE A 42 7.25 -6.31 9.55
CA ILE A 42 6.18 -6.13 10.52
C ILE A 42 5.02 -5.36 9.90
N VAL A 43 5.32 -4.25 9.22
CA VAL A 43 4.30 -3.45 8.51
C VAL A 43 3.56 -4.31 7.49
N GLY A 44 4.29 -5.02 6.62
CA GLY A 44 3.69 -5.94 5.64
C GLY A 44 2.86 -7.05 6.29
N GLY A 45 3.35 -7.63 7.40
CA GLY A 45 2.64 -8.67 8.14
C GLY A 45 1.33 -8.17 8.75
N VAL A 46 1.32 -6.97 9.34
CA VAL A 46 0.10 -6.35 9.88
C VAL A 46 -0.91 -6.07 8.78
N LEU A 47 -0.49 -5.50 7.65
CA LEU A 47 -1.38 -5.27 6.50
C LEU A 47 -1.96 -6.59 5.96
N PHE A 48 -1.13 -7.63 5.84
CA PHE A 48 -1.56 -8.94 5.36
C PHE A 48 -2.59 -9.58 6.31
N VAL A 49 -2.35 -9.54 7.62
CA VAL A 49 -3.27 -10.09 8.63
C VAL A 49 -4.58 -9.32 8.65
N LEU A 50 -4.54 -7.99 8.66
CA LEU A 50 -5.75 -7.16 8.63
C LEU A 50 -6.56 -7.38 7.36
N GLY A 51 -5.91 -7.43 6.19
CA GLY A 51 -6.57 -7.75 4.92
C GLY A 51 -7.20 -9.14 4.92
N SER A 52 -6.49 -10.13 5.47
CA SER A 52 -6.99 -11.51 5.60
C SER A 52 -8.20 -11.57 6.54
N LEU A 53 -8.16 -10.90 7.69
CA LEU A 53 -9.29 -10.82 8.61
C LEU A 53 -10.49 -10.14 7.95
N LEU A 54 -10.28 -9.01 7.27
CA LEU A 54 -11.34 -8.31 6.55
C LEU A 54 -11.99 -9.19 5.48
N LEU A 55 -11.25 -10.08 4.82
CA LEU A 55 -11.80 -11.03 3.86
C LEU A 55 -12.56 -12.18 4.54
N VAL A 56 -12.08 -12.67 5.69
CA VAL A 56 -12.70 -13.77 6.43
C VAL A 56 -14.01 -13.36 7.12
N PHE A 57 -14.09 -12.12 7.62
CA PHE A 57 -15.28 -11.57 8.29
C PHE A 57 -16.25 -10.84 7.35
N ARG A 58 -15.98 -10.83 6.04
CA ARG A 58 -16.84 -10.19 5.05
C ARG A 58 -17.96 -11.09 4.54
#